data_AF-A0A447JLC6-F1
#
_entry.id   AF-A0A447JLC6-F1
#
_cell.length_a   1.000
_cell.length_b   1.000
_cell.length_c   1.000
_cell.angle_alpha   90.00
_cell.angle_beta   90.00
_cell.angle_gamma   90.00
#
_symmetry.space_group_name_H-M   'P 1'
#
loop_
_entity.id
_entity.type
_entity.pdbx_description
1 polymer ?
#
loop_
_entity_poly.entity_id
_entity_poly.type
_entity_poly.pdbx_seq_one_letter_code
_entity_poly.pdbx_strand_id
1 'polypeptide(L)'
;MSDNNQAERQPADQHLQDKPQIFRTLRNIDLNLLTIFEAVYVHKGIVNAAKILNLTPSAISQSIQKLRTIFPDPLFIRKGQGVTPTTYATHLHEYISQGWNLFLAPWILLAAMISNVPLQLARRLRSAR
;
A
#
# COMPACT_ATOMS: atom_id res chain seq x y z
N MET A 1 59.82 8.53 -28.89
CA MET A 1 59.08 7.28 -28.66
C MET A 1 58.72 7.27 -27.19
N SER A 2 57.55 7.76 -26.76
CA SER A 2 56.20 7.22 -27.03
C SER A 2 56.20 5.72 -26.69
N ASP A 3 55.52 5.25 -25.64
CA ASP A 3 54.07 5.41 -25.50
C ASP A 3 53.59 5.64 -24.06
N ASN A 4 52.77 6.68 -23.95
CA ASN A 4 51.79 6.90 -22.90
C ASN A 4 50.84 5.71 -22.85
N ASN A 5 50.82 4.99 -21.72
CA ASN A 5 49.69 4.13 -21.37
C ASN A 5 49.12 4.55 -20.01
N GLN A 6 48.85 5.86 -19.90
CA GLN A 6 47.80 6.41 -19.05
C GLN A 6 46.63 6.83 -19.96
N ALA A 7 45.41 6.53 -19.51
CA ALA A 7 44.13 6.54 -20.25
C ALA A 7 43.98 5.26 -21.11
N GLU A 8 43.15 4.28 -20.78
CA GLU A 8 41.75 4.41 -20.39
C GLU A 8 41.36 3.32 -19.38
N ARG A 9 41.34 3.63 -18.08
CA ARG A 9 40.44 2.92 -17.17
C ARG A 9 39.05 3.47 -17.46
N GLN A 10 38.25 2.78 -18.27
CA GLN A 10 36.83 3.10 -18.43
C GLN A 10 36.09 2.69 -17.15
N PRO A 11 35.54 3.62 -16.34
CA PRO A 11 34.66 3.31 -15.22
C PRO A 11 33.23 3.74 -15.60
N ALA A 12 32.74 3.30 -16.76
CA ALA A 12 31.53 3.87 -17.37
C ALA A 12 30.40 2.87 -17.67
N ASP A 13 30.57 1.57 -17.41
CA ASP A 13 29.58 0.56 -17.82
C ASP A 13 28.83 -0.12 -16.67
N GLN A 14 28.93 0.38 -15.43
CA GLN A 14 28.18 -0.18 -14.28
C GLN A 14 26.97 0.66 -13.83
N HIS A 15 26.65 1.76 -14.50
CA HIS A 15 25.61 2.69 -14.03
C HIS A 15 24.33 2.75 -14.92
N LEU A 16 24.00 1.68 -15.64
CA LEU A 16 22.79 1.63 -16.50
C LEU A 16 21.76 0.57 -16.09
N GLN A 17 21.93 -0.09 -14.94
CA GLN A 17 21.00 -1.12 -14.47
C GLN A 17 20.20 -0.75 -13.21
N ASP A 18 20.21 0.52 -12.80
CA ASP A 18 19.23 1.07 -11.85
C ASP A 18 17.89 1.40 -12.53
N LYS A 19 17.46 0.54 -13.47
CA LYS A 19 16.10 0.64 -14.00
C LYS A 19 15.19 0.19 -12.85
N PRO A 20 14.29 1.05 -12.34
CA PRO A 20 13.51 0.72 -11.16
C PRO A 20 12.77 -0.58 -11.39
N GLN A 21 13.16 -1.63 -10.65
CA GLN A 21 12.51 -2.95 -10.68
C GLN A 21 11.08 -2.89 -10.09
N ILE A 22 10.55 -1.68 -9.88
CA ILE A 22 9.25 -1.36 -9.30
C ILE A 22 8.15 -2.21 -9.93
N PHE A 23 8.10 -2.35 -11.27
CA PHE A 23 7.08 -3.17 -11.92
C PHE A 23 7.19 -4.66 -11.59
N ARG A 24 8.40 -5.18 -11.38
CA ARG A 24 8.62 -6.56 -10.95
C ARG A 24 8.22 -6.71 -9.48
N THR A 25 8.65 -5.80 -8.62
CA THR A 25 8.27 -5.79 -7.20
C THR A 25 6.75 -5.69 -7.01
N LEU A 26 6.07 -4.79 -7.73
CA LEU A 26 4.61 -4.62 -7.66
C LEU A 26 3.86 -5.85 -8.14
N ARG A 27 4.32 -6.51 -9.20
CA ARG A 27 3.70 -7.76 -9.70
C ARG A 27 3.84 -8.93 -8.73
N ASN A 28 4.91 -8.93 -7.93
CA ASN A 28 5.18 -9.97 -6.96
C ASN A 28 4.45 -9.75 -5.61
N ILE A 29 3.85 -8.57 -5.41
CA ILE A 29 3.07 -8.26 -4.21
C ILE A 29 1.59 -8.49 -4.52
N ASP A 30 0.94 -9.35 -3.73
CA ASP A 30 -0.52 -9.48 -3.75
C ASP A 30 -1.15 -8.23 -3.11
N LEU A 31 -1.55 -7.27 -3.96
CA LEU A 31 -2.16 -6.01 -3.55
C LEU A 31 -3.48 -6.21 -2.80
N ASN A 32 -4.15 -7.35 -3.00
CA ASN A 32 -5.37 -7.67 -2.26
C ASN A 32 -5.09 -7.83 -0.76
N LEU A 33 -3.88 -8.25 -0.38
CA LEU A 33 -3.48 -8.32 1.04
C LEU A 33 -3.52 -6.94 1.69
N LEU A 34 -3.09 -5.89 1.00
CA LEU A 34 -3.11 -4.52 1.53
C LEU A 34 -4.56 -4.02 1.70
N THR A 35 -5.44 -4.31 0.73
CA THR A 35 -6.87 -3.99 0.83
C THR A 35 -7.53 -4.70 2.03
N ILE A 36 -7.20 -5.97 2.24
CA ILE A 36 -7.72 -6.75 3.37
C ILE A 36 -7.20 -6.22 4.70
N PHE A 37 -5.91 -5.90 4.78
CA PHE A 37 -5.29 -5.28 5.95
C PHE A 37 -6.03 -4.01 6.36
N GLU A 38 -6.22 -3.09 5.41
CA GLU A 38 -6.89 -1.81 5.62
C GLU A 38 -8.34 -1.98 6.07
N ALA A 39 -9.08 -2.92 5.47
CA ALA A 39 -10.44 -3.23 5.91
C ALA A 39 -10.48 -3.73 7.36
N VAL A 40 -9.53 -4.59 7.77
CA VAL A 40 -9.45 -5.08 9.17
C VAL A 40 -9.06 -3.93 10.11
N TYR A 41 -8.16 -3.05 9.70
CA TYR A 41 -7.75 -1.88 10.47
C TYR A 41 -8.91 -0.90 10.72
N VAL A 42 -9.58 -0.48 9.65
CA VAL A 42 -10.68 0.50 9.71
C VAL A 42 -11.89 -0.06 10.45
N HIS A 43 -12.27 -1.31 10.19
CA HIS A 43 -13.47 -1.92 10.77
C HIS A 43 -13.21 -2.70 12.08
N LYS A 44 -11.97 -2.66 12.59
CA LYS A 44 -11.53 -3.22 13.88
C LYS A 44 -11.91 -4.68 14.11
N GLY A 45 -12.02 -5.48 13.04
CA GLY A 45 -12.49 -6.86 13.16
C GLY A 45 -12.53 -7.63 11.85
N ILE A 46 -12.19 -8.91 11.92
CA ILE A 46 -12.18 -9.85 10.79
C ILE A 46 -13.58 -10.03 10.19
N VAL A 47 -14.60 -10.21 11.04
CA VAL A 47 -15.98 -10.44 10.58
C VAL A 47 -16.57 -9.22 9.89
N ASN A 48 -16.26 -8.02 10.39
CA ASN A 48 -16.73 -6.79 9.77
C ASN A 48 -16.03 -6.54 8.43
N ALA A 49 -14.71 -6.73 8.37
CA ALA A 49 -13.94 -6.63 7.13
C ALA A 49 -14.44 -7.64 6.07
N ALA A 50 -14.74 -8.88 6.48
CA ALA A 50 -15.30 -9.91 5.61
C ALA A 50 -16.62 -9.45 4.96
N LYS A 51 -17.52 -8.83 5.73
CA LYS A 51 -18.78 -8.26 5.20
C LYS A 51 -18.54 -7.14 4.20
N ILE A 52 -17.62 -6.22 4.51
CA ILE A 52 -17.33 -5.05 3.64
C ILE A 52 -16.70 -5.48 2.32
N LEU A 53 -15.83 -6.49 2.35
CA LEU A 53 -15.13 -6.98 1.18
C LEU A 53 -15.88 -8.10 0.44
N ASN A 54 -17.08 -8.50 0.91
CA ASN A 54 -17.81 -9.67 0.40
C ASN A 54 -16.95 -10.95 0.36
N LEU A 55 -16.14 -11.15 1.40
CA LEU A 55 -15.28 -12.32 1.57
C LEU A 55 -15.71 -13.15 2.78
N THR A 56 -15.18 -14.37 2.88
CA THR A 56 -15.38 -15.18 4.09
C THR A 56 -14.38 -14.76 5.18
N PRO A 57 -14.74 -14.87 6.48
CA PRO A 57 -13.79 -14.63 7.58
C PRO A 57 -12.52 -15.49 7.50
N SER A 58 -12.62 -16.71 6.95
CA SER A 58 -11.48 -17.60 6.71
C SER A 58 -10.51 -17.02 5.68
N ALA A 59 -11.01 -16.47 4.57
CA ALA A 59 -10.18 -15.83 3.55
C ALA A 59 -9.44 -14.59 4.10
N ILE A 60 -10.12 -13.80 4.93
CA ILE A 60 -9.50 -12.66 5.63
C ILE A 60 -8.40 -13.16 6.58
N SER A 61 -8.70 -14.16 7.41
CA SER A 61 -7.73 -14.72 8.37
C SER A 61 -6.48 -15.28 7.68
N GLN A 62 -6.64 -16.00 6.56
CA GLN A 62 -5.53 -16.50 5.75
C GLN A 62 -4.69 -15.37 5.17
N SER A 63 -5.32 -14.28 4.72
CA SER A 63 -4.63 -13.11 4.18
C SER A 63 -3.83 -12.37 5.26
N ILE A 64 -4.39 -12.21 6.46
CA ILE A 64 -3.65 -11.69 7.62
C ILE A 64 -2.48 -12.59 7.97
N GLN A 65 -2.63 -13.91 7.90
CA GLN A 65 -1.53 -14.83 8.14
C GLN A 65 -0.40 -14.68 7.11
N LYS A 66 -0.72 -14.48 5.83
CA LYS A 66 0.27 -14.16 4.79
C LYS A 66 0.97 -12.83 5.06
N LEU A 67 0.22 -11.80 5.47
CA LEU A 67 0.80 -10.51 5.82
C LEU A 67 1.80 -10.63 6.98
N ARG A 68 1.53 -11.47 7.98
CA ARG A 68 2.47 -11.75 9.08
C ARG A 68 3.75 -12.44 8.63
N THR A 69 3.73 -13.17 7.50
CA THR A 69 4.96 -13.74 6.94
C THR A 69 5.78 -12.72 6.15
N ILE A 70 5.13 -11.70 5.59
CA ILE A 70 5.78 -10.62 4.83
C ILE A 70 6.32 -9.55 5.79
N PHE A 71 5.48 -9.15 6.74
CA PHE A 71 5.78 -8.22 7.81
C PHE A 71 5.81 -9.05 9.10
N PRO A 72 6.99 -9.43 9.63
CA PRO A 72 7.14 -10.29 10.80
C PRO A 72 6.68 -9.61 12.11
N ASP A 73 5.43 -9.18 12.14
CA ASP A 73 4.69 -8.51 13.21
C ASP A 73 3.30 -9.16 13.29
N PRO A 74 2.70 -9.34 14.47
CA PRO A 74 1.37 -9.95 14.58
C PRO A 74 0.24 -9.11 13.96
N LEU A 75 0.49 -7.83 13.66
CA LEU A 75 -0.37 -6.80 13.07
C LEU A 75 -1.60 -6.44 13.91
N PHE A 76 -2.30 -7.45 14.40
CA PHE A 76 -3.53 -7.33 15.15
C PHE A 76 -3.53 -8.29 16.33
N ILE A 77 -3.87 -7.76 17.51
CA ILE A 77 -3.99 -8.49 18.77
C ILE A 77 -5.47 -8.58 19.13
N ARG A 78 -5.93 -9.74 19.60
CA ARG A 78 -7.32 -9.92 20.03
C ARG A 78 -7.60 -9.06 21.27
N LYS A 79 -8.71 -8.32 21.25
CA LYS A 79 -9.17 -7.53 22.41
C LYS A 79 -10.70 -7.55 22.45
N GLY A 80 -11.27 -8.22 23.45
CA GLY A 80 -12.71 -8.41 23.58
C GLY A 80 -13.30 -9.11 22.34
N GLN A 81 -14.33 -8.50 21.74
CA GLN A 81 -15.02 -9.02 20.55
C GLN A 81 -14.35 -8.64 19.22
N GLY A 82 -13.20 -7.97 19.25
CA GLY A 82 -12.55 -7.45 18.05
C GLY A 82 -11.03 -7.61 18.08
N VAL A 83 -10.37 -6.78 17.27
CA VAL A 83 -8.91 -6.71 17.21
C VAL A 83 -8.41 -5.28 17.42
N THR A 84 -7.21 -5.16 17.97
CA THR A 84 -6.50 -3.89 18.11
C THR A 84 -5.21 -3.97 17.30
N PRO A 85 -4.88 -2.95 16.48
CA PRO A 85 -3.63 -2.94 15.73
C PRO A 85 -2.41 -2.82 16.66
N THR A 86 -1.28 -3.37 16.24
CA THR A 86 0.04 -3.08 16.82
C THR A 86 0.50 -1.68 16.41
N THR A 87 1.52 -1.15 17.08
CA THR A 87 2.19 0.09 16.65
C THR A 87 2.69 -0.03 15.20
N TYR A 88 3.23 -1.19 14.83
CA TYR A 88 3.68 -1.46 13.47
C TYR A 88 2.52 -1.38 12.47
N ALA A 89 1.38 -2.01 12.77
CA ALA A 89 0.20 -1.95 11.92
C ALA A 89 -0.34 -0.52 11.78
N THR A 90 -0.31 0.30 12.83
CA THR A 90 -0.69 1.71 12.73
C THR A 90 0.19 2.48 11.76
N HIS A 91 1.52 2.32 11.82
CA HIS A 91 2.41 2.96 10.85
C HIS A 91 2.19 2.42 9.43
N LEU A 92 1.98 1.10 9.30
CA LEU A 92 1.70 0.49 8.00
C LEU A 92 0.44 1.08 7.37
N HIS A 93 -0.62 1.28 8.16
CA HIS A 93 -1.85 1.93 7.73
C HIS A 93 -1.61 3.36 7.22
N GLU A 94 -0.79 4.14 7.94
CA GLU A 94 -0.46 5.51 7.53
C GLU A 94 0.23 5.54 6.16
N TYR A 95 1.21 4.65 5.93
CA TYR A 95 1.89 4.56 4.64
C TYR A 95 0.96 4.12 3.50
N ILE A 96 0.11 3.12 3.74
CA ILE A 96 -0.84 2.63 2.74
C ILE A 96 -1.86 3.72 2.41
N SER A 97 -2.42 4.38 3.43
CA SER A 97 -3.41 5.45 3.26
C SER A 97 -2.85 6.64 2.49
N GLN A 98 -1.59 7.03 2.76
CA GLN A 98 -0.91 8.06 1.98
C GLN A 98 -0.74 7.66 0.52
N GLY A 99 -0.28 6.43 0.25
CA GLY A 99 -0.13 5.89 -1.10
C GLY A 99 -1.45 5.86 -1.86
N TRP A 100 -2.53 5.41 -1.21
CA TRP A 100 -3.88 5.42 -1.79
C TRP A 100 -4.39 6.82 -2.06
N ASN A 101 -4.15 7.78 -1.17
CA ASN A 101 -4.53 9.17 -1.42
C ASN A 101 -3.81 9.73 -2.65
N LEU A 102 -2.51 9.45 -2.81
CA LEU A 102 -1.75 9.88 -3.98
C LEU A 102 -2.30 9.25 -5.27
N PHE A 103 -2.72 7.98 -5.21
CA PHE A 103 -3.29 7.28 -6.36
C PHE A 103 -4.72 7.77 -6.71
N LEU A 104 -5.59 7.93 -5.71
CA LEU A 104 -7.01 8.20 -5.91
C LEU A 104 -7.34 9.70 -6.02
N ALA A 105 -6.58 10.59 -5.36
CA ALA A 105 -6.91 12.01 -5.33
C ALA A 105 -6.97 12.66 -6.72
N PRO A 106 -6.02 12.41 -7.66
CA PRO A 106 -6.10 12.96 -9.01
C PRO A 106 -7.34 12.46 -9.75
N TRP A 107 -7.68 11.18 -9.61
CA TRP A 107 -8.85 10.57 -10.24
C TRP A 107 -10.16 11.17 -9.73
N ILE A 108 -10.27 11.37 -8.42
CA ILE A 108 -11.43 12.00 -7.78
C ILE A 108 -11.57 13.46 -8.23
N LEU A 109 -10.46 14.21 -8.30
CA LEU A 109 -10.47 15.60 -8.78
C LEU A 109 -10.88 15.68 -10.26
N LEU A 110 -10.38 14.78 -11.10
CA LEU A 110 -10.75 14.69 -12.50
C LEU A 110 -12.23 14.33 -12.67
N ALA A 111 -12.74 13.37 -11.91
CA ALA A 111 -14.16 13.04 -11.88
C ALA A 111 -15.02 14.26 -11.46
N ALA A 112 -14.62 14.97 -10.41
CA ALA A 112 -15.31 16.19 -9.97
C ALA A 112 -15.31 17.28 -11.04
N MET A 113 -14.22 17.42 -11.80
CA MET A 113 -14.08 18.41 -12.89
C MET A 113 -15.02 18.11 -14.06
N ILE A 114 -15.21 16.83 -14.39
CA ILE A 114 -16.07 16.39 -15.52
C ILE A 114 -17.55 16.39 -15.12
N SER A 115 -17.89 16.16 -13.85
CA SER A 115 -19.27 15.96 -13.41
C SER A 115 -20.06 17.23 -13.03
N ASN A 116 -19.50 18.45 -13.18
CA ASN A 116 -20.13 19.69 -12.70
C ASN A 116 -20.61 19.60 -11.23
N VAL A 117 -19.90 18.82 -10.41
CA VAL A 117 -20.22 18.65 -8.98
C VAL A 117 -19.57 19.80 -8.22
N PRO A 118 -20.34 20.64 -7.50
CA PRO A 118 -19.78 21.81 -6.84
C PRO A 118 -18.74 21.39 -5.78
N LEU A 119 -17.58 22.04 -5.84
CA LEU A 119 -16.36 21.78 -5.04
C LEU A 119 -16.58 21.66 -3.51
N GLN A 120 -17.72 22.18 -3.02
CA GLN A 120 -18.18 22.07 -1.63
C GLN A 120 -18.37 20.61 -1.18
N LEU A 121 -18.77 19.70 -2.07
CA LEU A 121 -18.99 18.29 -1.74
C LEU A 121 -17.68 17.48 -1.72
N ALA A 122 -16.71 17.83 -2.56
CA ALA A 122 -15.40 17.17 -2.63
C ALA A 122 -14.56 17.34 -1.36
N ARG A 123 -14.74 18.46 -0.64
CA ARG A 123 -14.09 18.70 0.67
C ARG A 123 -14.64 17.81 1.78
N ARG A 124 -15.93 17.48 1.75
CA ARG A 124 -16.58 16.61 2.75
C ARG A 124 -16.21 15.14 2.62
N LEU A 125 -15.92 14.66 1.41
CA LEU A 125 -15.51 13.27 1.17
C LEU A 125 -14.05 12.98 1.59
N ARG A 126 -13.22 14.02 1.73
CA ARG A 126 -11.82 13.89 2.19
C ARG A 126 -11.69 13.91 3.72
N SER A 127 -12.64 14.53 4.43
CA SER A 127 -12.62 14.64 5.90
C SER A 127 -13.44 13.54 6.62
N ALA A 128 -13.97 12.56 5.88
CA ALA A 128 -14.85 11.51 6.41
C ALA A 128 -14.24 10.09 6.29
N ARG A 129 -12.93 9.98 6.06
CA ARG A 129 -12.17 8.73 6.17
C ARG A 129 -11.22 8.81 7.35
#